data_AF-A0A7X6QE84-F1
#
_entry.id   AF-A0A7X6QE84-F1
#
_cell.length_a   1.000
_cell.length_b   1.000
_cell.length_c   1.000
_cell.angle_alpha   90.00
_cell.angle_beta   90.00
_cell.angle_gamma   90.00
#
_symmetry.space_group_name_H-M   'P 1'
#
loop_
_entity.id
_entity.type
_entity.pdbx_description
1 polymer ?
#
loop_
_entity_poly.entity_id
_entity_poly.type
_entity_poly.pdbx_seq_one_letter_code
_entity_poly.pdbx_strand_id
1 'polypeptide(L)'
;DHDYYSQPGMLFRAMSPEQKLVLFENTARNMGDSTLQIKHRHIVHCHMADPDYGKGVAEALGIDIGTVDLTPMKSDSRDAWEKDKARGADLNVPTQPANPKSAMNLPPEGRDTNVKDPATLYSWEDDPQVL
;
A
#
# COMPACT_ATOMS: atom_id res chain seq x y z
N ASP A 1 5.53 -16.34 15.84
CA ASP A 1 5.03 -14.96 15.95
C ASP A 1 4.23 -14.67 14.68
N HIS A 2 3.01 -14.14 14.84
CA HIS A 2 2.01 -13.96 13.78
C HIS A 2 1.37 -12.56 13.78
N ASP A 3 1.87 -11.65 14.62
CA ASP A 3 1.34 -10.28 14.68
C ASP A 3 2.06 -9.36 13.69
N TYR A 4 1.73 -9.52 12.41
CA TYR A 4 2.34 -8.76 11.32
C TYR A 4 1.73 -7.37 11.09
N TYR A 5 0.59 -7.09 11.72
CA TYR A 5 -0.28 -5.97 11.31
C TYR A 5 -0.48 -4.92 12.41
N SER A 6 -0.17 -5.24 13.68
CA SER A 6 -0.32 -4.27 14.78
C SER A 6 0.61 -3.07 14.64
N GLN A 7 1.92 -3.32 14.49
CA GLN A 7 2.95 -2.28 14.36
C GLN A 7 2.74 -1.38 13.14
N PRO A 8 2.54 -1.90 11.91
CA PRO A 8 2.28 -1.03 10.76
C PRO A 8 0.95 -0.26 10.90
N GLY A 9 -0.07 -0.84 11.55
CA GLY A 9 -1.31 -0.13 11.85
C GLY A 9 -1.11 1.04 12.82
N MET A 10 -0.27 0.87 13.86
CA MET A 10 0.08 1.95 14.78
C MET A 10 0.85 3.06 14.07
N LEU A 11 1.84 2.71 13.26
CA LEU A 11 2.59 3.67 12.45
C LEU A 11 1.67 4.47 11.52
N PHE A 12 0.77 3.78 10.81
CA PHE A 12 -0.19 4.44 9.94
C PHE A 12 -1.10 5.41 10.71
N ARG A 13 -1.60 5.01 11.89
CA ARG A 13 -2.45 5.89 12.71
C ARG A 13 -1.71 7.14 13.20
N ALA A 14 -0.40 7.06 13.43
CA ALA A 14 0.44 8.19 13.83
C ALA A 14 0.74 9.19 12.69
N MET A 15 0.58 8.80 11.43
CA MET A 15 0.86 9.66 10.28
C MET A 15 -0.17 10.79 10.09
N SER A 16 0.29 11.94 9.62
CA SER A 16 -0.56 13.06 9.18
C SER A 16 -1.36 12.71 7.91
N PRO A 17 -2.46 13.43 7.60
CA PRO A 17 -3.20 13.24 6.36
C PRO A 17 -2.34 13.34 5.10
N GLU A 18 -1.38 14.27 5.07
CA GLU A 18 -0.46 14.48 3.96
C GLU A 18 0.52 13.31 3.82
N GLN A 19 1.06 12.80 4.93
CA GLN A 19 1.94 11.63 4.94
C GLN A 19 1.21 10.37 4.44
N LYS A 20 -0.05 10.19 4.86
CA LYS A 20 -0.90 9.08 4.38
C LYS A 20 -1.15 9.18 2.88
N LEU A 21 -1.42 10.37 2.36
CA LEU A 21 -1.58 10.59 0.93
C LEU A 21 -0.31 10.19 0.15
N VAL A 22 0.85 10.66 0.60
CA VAL A 22 2.16 10.31 0.00
C VAL A 22 2.40 8.80 0.05
N LEU A 23 2.07 8.14 1.16
CA LEU A 23 2.19 6.68 1.31
C LEU A 23 1.35 5.93 0.27
N PHE A 24 0.09 6.33 0.07
CA PHE A 24 -0.81 5.67 -0.89
C PHE A 24 -0.32 5.85 -2.33
N GLU A 25 0.09 7.05 -2.69
CA GLU A 25 0.58 7.37 -4.03
C GLU A 25 1.89 6.66 -4.37
N ASN A 26 2.84 6.64 -3.43
CA ASN A 26 4.10 5.96 -3.60
C ASN A 26 3.90 4.45 -3.75
N THR A 27 3.00 3.87 -2.96
CA THR A 27 2.61 2.47 -3.09
C THR A 27 2.02 2.20 -4.47
N ALA A 28 1.04 3.00 -4.92
CA ALA A 28 0.40 2.81 -6.22
C ALA A 28 1.38 2.92 -7.40
N ARG A 29 2.31 3.88 -7.33
CA ARG A 29 3.37 4.07 -8.35
C ARG A 29 4.34 2.88 -8.38
N ASN A 30 4.80 2.43 -7.21
CA ASN A 30 5.72 1.30 -7.09
C ASN A 30 5.08 -0.03 -7.51
N MET A 31 3.77 -0.20 -7.31
CA MET A 31 3.08 -1.41 -7.78
C MET A 31 3.07 -1.53 -9.31
N GLY A 32 3.21 -0.42 -10.06
CA GLY A 32 3.43 -0.45 -11.51
C GLY A 32 2.48 -1.40 -12.27
N ASP A 33 3.07 -2.25 -13.09
CA ASP A 33 2.42 -3.25 -13.93
C ASP A 33 2.16 -4.60 -13.22
N SER A 34 2.35 -4.66 -11.90
CA SER A 34 2.05 -5.85 -11.08
C SER A 34 0.64 -6.38 -11.36
N THR A 35 0.46 -7.69 -11.25
CA THR A 35 -0.82 -8.31 -11.57
C THR A 35 -1.93 -7.89 -10.61
N LEU A 36 -3.20 -7.96 -11.04
CA LEU A 36 -4.34 -7.63 -10.18
C LEU A 36 -4.34 -8.46 -8.90
N GLN A 37 -3.94 -9.73 -9.00
CA GLN A 37 -3.77 -10.61 -7.84
C GLN A 37 -2.85 -10.02 -6.77
N ILE A 38 -1.69 -9.48 -7.17
CA ILE A 38 -0.71 -8.89 -6.26
C ILE A 38 -1.25 -7.59 -5.67
N LYS A 39 -1.89 -6.76 -6.49
CA LYS A 39 -2.56 -5.51 -6.07
C LYS A 39 -3.63 -5.78 -5.00
N HIS A 40 -4.52 -6.74 -5.25
CA HIS A 40 -5.56 -7.14 -4.30
C HIS A 40 -4.94 -7.68 -3.00
N ARG A 41 -3.91 -8.53 -3.09
CA ARG A 41 -3.23 -9.07 -1.91
C ARG A 41 -2.64 -7.96 -1.03
N HIS A 42 -2.00 -6.96 -1.63
CA HIS A 42 -1.45 -5.84 -0.90
C HIS A 42 -2.53 -5.00 -0.21
N ILE A 43 -3.64 -4.71 -0.91
CA ILE A 43 -4.81 -4.02 -0.33
C ILE A 43 -5.33 -4.76 0.91
N VAL A 44 -5.44 -6.09 0.86
CA VAL A 44 -5.92 -6.90 2.00
C VAL A 44 -4.96 -6.79 3.19
N HIS A 45 -3.64 -6.87 2.96
CA HIS A 45 -2.66 -6.72 4.03
C HIS A 45 -2.71 -5.32 4.66
N CYS A 46 -2.85 -4.27 3.85
CA CYS A 46 -3.04 -2.90 4.33
C CYS A 46 -4.34 -2.78 5.15
N HIS A 47 -5.43 -3.39 4.68
CA HIS A 47 -6.72 -3.42 5.38
C HIS A 47 -6.65 -4.15 6.73
N MET A 48 -5.85 -5.23 6.82
CA MET A 48 -5.60 -5.94 8.06
C MET A 48 -4.82 -5.12 9.09
N ALA A 49 -3.95 -4.20 8.63
CA ALA A 49 -3.25 -3.26 9.50
C ALA A 49 -4.16 -2.11 9.96
N ASP A 50 -4.92 -1.53 9.04
CA ASP A 50 -5.94 -0.53 9.33
C ASP A 50 -6.97 -0.46 8.17
N PRO A 51 -8.29 -0.44 8.45
CA PRO A 51 -9.30 -0.37 7.39
C PRO A 51 -9.16 0.83 6.46
N ASP A 52 -8.77 1.99 6.99
CA ASP A 52 -8.58 3.22 6.21
C ASP A 52 -7.32 3.14 5.36
N TYR A 53 -6.30 2.39 5.80
CA TYR A 53 -5.11 2.16 5.01
C TYR A 53 -5.44 1.34 3.76
N GLY A 54 -6.14 0.21 3.91
CA GLY A 54 -6.57 -0.60 2.77
C GLY A 54 -7.41 0.20 1.76
N LYS A 55 -8.32 1.05 2.27
CA LYS A 55 -9.16 1.91 1.43
C LYS A 55 -8.36 2.96 0.66
N GLY A 56 -7.40 3.63 1.30
CA GLY A 56 -6.55 4.63 0.66
C GLY A 56 -5.68 4.04 -0.45
N VAL A 57 -5.11 2.86 -0.24
CA VAL A 57 -4.32 2.15 -1.25
C VAL A 57 -5.21 1.69 -2.42
N ALA A 58 -6.41 1.17 -2.15
CA ALA A 58 -7.35 0.78 -3.20
C ALA A 58 -7.75 1.98 -4.08
N GLU A 59 -8.04 3.14 -3.46
CA GLU A 59 -8.35 4.36 -4.20
C GLU A 59 -7.17 4.85 -5.05
N ALA A 60 -5.94 4.82 -4.52
CA ALA A 60 -4.75 5.22 -5.26
C ALA A 60 -4.44 4.30 -6.44
N LEU A 61 -4.76 3.01 -6.33
CA LEU A 61 -4.66 2.02 -7.41
C LEU A 61 -5.82 2.08 -8.41
N GLY A 62 -6.89 2.83 -8.11
CA GLY A 62 -8.11 2.86 -8.92
C GLY A 62 -8.93 1.57 -8.86
N ILE A 63 -8.79 0.79 -7.78
CA ILE A 63 -9.50 -0.47 -7.56
C ILE A 63 -10.65 -0.21 -6.60
N ASP A 64 -11.86 -0.66 -6.94
CA ASP A 64 -12.98 -0.63 -6.01
C ASP A 64 -12.76 -1.69 -4.92
N ILE A 65 -12.66 -1.24 -3.67
CA ILE A 65 -12.47 -2.12 -2.51
C ILE A 65 -13.61 -3.13 -2.36
N GLY A 66 -14.82 -2.83 -2.86
CA GLY A 66 -15.94 -3.76 -2.87
C GLY A 66 -15.72 -5.00 -3.75
N THR A 67 -14.78 -4.93 -4.70
CA THR A 67 -14.39 -6.06 -5.56
C THR A 67 -13.25 -6.90 -4.97
N VAL A 68 -12.64 -6.44 -3.88
CA VAL A 68 -11.51 -7.11 -3.23
C VAL A 68 -12.05 -8.04 -2.14
N ASP A 69 -11.63 -9.30 -2.16
CA ASP A 69 -11.90 -10.21 -1.04
C ASP A 69 -11.06 -9.81 0.18
N LEU A 70 -11.69 -9.12 1.14
CA LEU A 70 -11.07 -8.65 2.38
C LEU A 70 -10.94 -9.73 3.47
N THR A 71 -11.17 -11.01 3.14
CA THR A 71 -10.99 -12.10 4.10
C THR A 71 -9.55 -12.09 4.66
N PRO A 72 -9.38 -12.04 6.00
CA PRO A 72 -8.06 -11.93 6.64
C PRO A 72 -7.14 -13.12 6.32
N MET A 73 -5.95 -12.83 5.78
CA MET A 73 -4.89 -13.82 5.53
C MET A 73 -4.02 -13.99 6.77
N LYS A 74 -4.41 -14.92 7.65
CA LYS A 74 -3.63 -15.23 8.86
C LYS A 74 -2.48 -16.21 8.60
N SER A 75 -2.57 -17.02 7.54
CA SER A 75 -1.56 -18.04 7.17
C SER A 75 -1.03 -18.83 8.38
N ASP A 76 -1.95 -19.27 9.26
CA ASP A 76 -1.67 -20.00 10.50
C ASP A 76 -1.16 -21.44 10.27
N SER A 77 -1.49 -22.00 9.10
CA SER A 77 -1.14 -23.35 8.68
C SER A 77 -0.68 -23.34 7.22
N ARG A 78 0.06 -24.38 6.82
CA ARG A 78 0.50 -24.53 5.43
C ARG A 78 -0.69 -24.64 4.46
N ASP A 79 -1.74 -25.36 4.85
CA ASP A 79 -2.95 -25.50 4.04
C ASP A 79 -3.65 -24.15 3.85
N ALA A 80 -3.72 -23.31 4.90
CA ALA A 80 -4.25 -21.96 4.80
C ALA A 80 -3.39 -21.11 3.86
N TRP A 81 -2.06 -21.17 3.99
CA TRP A 81 -1.14 -20.45 3.12
C TRP A 81 -1.24 -20.88 1.65
N GLU A 82 -1.44 -22.18 1.36
CA GLU A 82 -1.62 -22.66 0.00
C GLU A 82 -2.94 -22.15 -0.61
N LYS A 83 -4.03 -22.11 0.17
CA LYS A 83 -5.30 -21.50 -0.24
C LYS A 83 -5.16 -20.01 -0.48
N ASP A 84 -4.53 -19.29 0.45
CA ASP A 84 -4.26 -17.85 0.37
C ASP A 84 -3.40 -17.52 -0.86
N LYS A 85 -2.43 -18.36 -1.18
CA LYS A 85 -1.59 -18.19 -2.38
C LYS A 85 -2.37 -18.40 -3.67
N ALA A 86 -3.20 -19.45 -3.71
CA ALA A 86 -4.03 -19.77 -4.87
C ALA A 86 -5.18 -18.78 -5.07
N ARG A 87 -5.51 -17.99 -4.05
CA ARG A 87 -6.55 -16.95 -4.10
C ARG A 87 -6.25 -15.92 -5.20
N GLY A 88 -7.24 -15.67 -6.05
CA GLY A 88 -7.13 -14.69 -7.14
C GLY A 88 -6.15 -15.13 -8.24
N ALA A 89 -5.88 -16.42 -8.39
CA ALA A 89 -5.01 -16.92 -9.46
C ALA A 89 -5.52 -16.55 -10.87
N ASP A 90 -6.84 -16.39 -11.02
CA ASP A 90 -7.52 -15.86 -12.19
C ASP A 90 -7.16 -14.39 -12.50
N LEU A 91 -6.82 -13.61 -11.47
CA LEU A 91 -6.42 -12.21 -11.57
C LEU A 91 -4.92 -12.03 -11.84
N ASN A 92 -4.18 -13.11 -12.12
CA ASN A 92 -2.74 -13.06 -12.38
C ASN A 92 -2.43 -12.62 -13.83
N VAL A 93 -3.00 -11.48 -14.22
CA VAL A 93 -2.79 -10.83 -15.52
C VAL A 93 -2.04 -9.52 -15.33
N PRO A 94 -1.05 -9.20 -16.19
CA PRO A 94 -0.36 -7.91 -16.15
C PRO A 94 -1.36 -6.76 -16.25
N THR A 95 -1.11 -5.69 -15.51
CA THR A 95 -1.99 -4.53 -15.50
C THR A 95 -1.25 -3.29 -15.98
N GLN A 96 -2.00 -2.22 -16.27
CA GLN A 96 -1.39 -0.93 -16.53
C GLN A 96 -0.97 -0.27 -15.20
N PRO A 97 0.11 0.52 -15.20
CA PRO A 97 0.50 1.33 -14.05
C PRO A 97 -0.63 2.23 -13.57
N ALA A 98 -0.82 2.31 -12.25
CA ALA A 98 -1.83 3.18 -11.67
C ALA A 98 -1.41 4.66 -11.80
N ASN A 99 -2.36 5.52 -12.18
CA ASN A 99 -2.21 6.97 -12.15
C ASN A 99 -3.12 7.53 -11.04
N PRO A 100 -2.61 7.78 -9.82
CA PRO A 100 -3.42 8.31 -8.74
C PRO A 100 -3.98 9.70 -9.11
N LYS A 101 -5.18 10.03 -8.60
CA LYS A 101 -5.94 11.23 -9.00
C LYS A 101 -5.17 12.54 -8.79
N SER A 102 -4.42 12.63 -7.71
CA SER A 102 -3.52 13.75 -7.38
C SER A 102 -2.41 13.96 -8.42
N ALA A 103 -1.89 12.89 -9.02
CA ALA A 103 -0.86 12.92 -10.05
C ALA A 103 -1.41 12.97 -11.48
N MET A 104 -2.74 12.95 -11.66
CA MET A 104 -3.39 12.88 -12.98
C MET A 104 -3.03 14.06 -13.88
N ASN A 105 -2.86 15.26 -13.30
CA ASN A 105 -2.53 16.48 -14.02
C ASN A 105 -1.03 16.82 -14.02
N LEU A 106 -0.19 15.99 -13.38
CA LEU A 106 1.26 16.23 -13.27
C LEU A 106 2.02 15.51 -14.40
N PRO A 107 3.00 16.19 -15.04
CA PRO A 107 3.89 15.55 -16.00
C PRO A 107 4.72 14.46 -15.31
N PRO A 108 5.26 13.45 -16.03
CA PRO A 108 5.99 12.33 -15.44
C PRO A 108 7.09 12.75 -14.44
N GLU A 109 7.82 13.81 -14.77
CA GLU A 109 8.87 14.44 -13.94
C GLU A 109 8.34 14.98 -12.59
N GLY A 110 7.10 15.51 -12.58
CA GLY A 110 6.46 16.08 -11.38
C GLY A 110 5.80 15.05 -10.48
N ARG A 111 5.90 13.75 -10.85
CA ARG A 111 5.34 12.64 -10.06
C ARG A 111 6.37 12.01 -9.14
N ASP A 112 7.65 12.33 -9.29
CA ASP A 112 8.67 11.92 -8.32
C ASP A 112 8.59 12.83 -7.09
N THR A 113 8.08 12.29 -5.99
CA THR A 113 7.96 13.01 -4.71
C THR A 113 9.22 12.87 -3.86
N ASN A 114 10.26 12.19 -4.35
CA ASN A 114 11.49 12.02 -3.59
C ASN A 114 12.34 13.30 -3.66
N VAL A 115 12.86 13.70 -2.52
CA VAL A 115 13.89 14.74 -2.47
C VAL A 115 15.18 14.15 -3.02
N LYS A 116 15.85 14.87 -3.92
CA LYS A 116 17.12 14.43 -4.54
C LYS A 116 18.22 14.15 -3.51
N ASP A 117 18.20 14.90 -2.40
CA ASP A 117 19.08 14.70 -1.25
C ASP A 117 18.24 14.55 0.03
N PRO A 118 17.98 13.31 0.48
CA PRO A 118 17.19 13.04 1.69
C PRO A 118 17.78 13.68 2.95
N ALA A 119 19.10 13.89 3.01
CA ALA A 119 19.76 14.48 4.17
C ALA A 119 19.39 15.96 4.39
N THR A 120 18.73 16.59 3.41
CA THR A 120 18.26 17.98 3.52
C THR A 120 16.92 18.14 4.24
N LEU A 121 16.18 17.05 4.48
CA LEU A 121 14.87 17.11 5.10
C LEU A 121 14.96 17.35 6.62
N TYR A 122 15.60 16.44 7.34
CA TYR A 122 15.75 16.51 8.80
C TYR A 122 17.10 15.90 9.22
N SER A 123 17.70 16.44 10.27
CA SER A 123 18.82 15.77 10.96
C SER A 123 18.29 14.55 11.71
N TRP A 124 19.13 13.52 11.89
CA TRP A 124 18.78 12.36 12.71
C TRP A 124 18.51 12.74 14.19
N GLU A 125 19.01 13.89 14.65
CA GLU A 125 18.79 14.43 16.00
C GLU A 125 17.44 15.14 16.16
N ASP A 126 16.85 15.62 15.06
CA ASP A 126 15.63 16.44 15.05
C ASP A 126 14.44 15.69 14.41
N ASP A 127 14.50 14.36 14.33
CA ASP A 127 13.44 13.58 13.70
C ASP A 127 12.18 13.56 14.59
N PRO A 128 11.07 14.18 14.16
CA PRO A 128 9.84 14.23 14.95
C PRO A 128 9.16 12.86 15.14
N GLN A 129 9.66 11.81 14.47
CA GLN A 129 9.10 10.45 14.48
C GLN A 129 9.99 9.44 15.21
N VAL A 130 11.19 9.83 15.63
CA VAL A 130 12.01 9.00 16.52
C VAL A 130 11.40 9.06 17.93
N LEU A 131 10.97 7.90 18.42
CA LEU A 131 10.48 7.69 19.79
C LEU A 131 11.58 7.87 20.84
#